data_AF-A0A518FJI6-F1
#
_entry.id   AF-A0A518FJI6-F1
#
_cell.length_a   1.000
_cell.length_b   1.000
_cell.length_c   1.000
_cell.angle_alpha   90.00
_cell.angle_beta   90.00
_cell.angle_gamma   90.00
#
_symmetry.space_group_name_H-M   'P 1'
#
loop_
_entity.id
_entity.type
_entity.pdbx_description
1 polymer ?
#
loop_
_entity_poly.entity_id
_entity_poly.type
_entity_poly.pdbx_seq_one_letter_code
_entity_poly.pdbx_strand_id
1 'polypeptide(L)'
;MQFSLELGHDQKNSIEFQRHWFSGRTTININGDVTTLKDPFKLSTHFDLEFTKRWEFAIETPEPAKLVVEEIRPVFFGGCQPHQYNVYVDDSLVLEKCGY
;
A
#
# COMPACT_ATOMS: atom_id res chain seq x y z
N MET A 1 -0.73 4.81 8.94
CA MET A 1 -0.42 3.38 8.87
C MET A 1 0.96 3.19 8.26
N GLN A 2 1.77 2.27 8.77
CA GLN A 2 3.04 1.92 8.14
C GLN A 2 3.34 0.42 8.31
N PHE A 3 3.96 -0.19 7.32
CA PHE A 3 4.50 -1.53 7.41
C PHE A 3 5.73 -1.68 6.53
N SER A 4 6.63 -2.58 6.90
CA SER A 4 7.77 -2.98 6.10
C SER A 4 7.73 -4.49 5.87
N LEU A 5 8.22 -4.91 4.70
CA LEU A 5 8.26 -6.30 4.27
C LEU A 5 9.57 -6.55 3.55
N GLU A 6 10.23 -7.65 3.91
CA GLU A 6 11.40 -8.15 3.17
C GLU A 6 10.96 -9.34 2.31
N LEU A 7 11.14 -9.26 0.99
CA LEU A 7 10.80 -10.33 0.06
C LEU A 7 12.02 -10.90 -0.64
N GLY A 8 12.20 -12.21 -0.59
CA GLY A 8 13.29 -12.91 -1.27
C GLY A 8 14.03 -13.83 -0.32
N HIS A 9 14.50 -14.95 -0.84
CA HIS A 9 15.13 -16.00 -0.03
C HIS A 9 16.63 -15.73 0.12
N ASP A 10 17.32 -15.43 -0.99
CA ASP A 10 18.76 -15.11 -1.01
C ASP A 10 19.00 -13.60 -1.11
N GLN A 11 18.24 -12.87 -1.93
CA GLN A 11 18.32 -11.41 -2.04
C GLN A 11 17.01 -10.75 -1.65
N LYS A 12 17.04 -10.01 -0.55
CA LYS A 12 15.85 -9.38 0.04
C LYS A 12 15.53 -8.06 -0.64
N ASN A 13 14.33 -7.95 -1.18
CA ASN A 13 13.66 -6.72 -1.54
C ASN A 13 13.10 -6.07 -0.28
N SER A 14 13.45 -4.81 -0.01
CA SER A 14 12.86 -4.04 1.08
C SER A 14 11.69 -3.24 0.55
N ILE A 15 10.50 -3.50 1.08
CA ILE A 15 9.28 -2.75 0.76
C ILE A 15 8.84 -2.04 2.02
N GLU A 16 8.64 -0.72 1.92
CA GLU A 16 8.06 0.07 3.00
C GLU A 16 6.83 0.79 2.47
N PHE A 17 5.71 0.59 3.14
CA PHE A 17 4.48 1.32 2.84
C PHE A 17 4.18 2.28 3.97
N GLN A 18 3.82 3.51 3.60
CA GLN A 18 3.44 4.53 4.55
C GLN A 18 2.21 5.29 4.07
N ARG A 19 1.19 5.35 4.93
CA ARG A 19 0.05 6.24 4.82
C ARG A 19 0.02 7.19 5.99
N HIS A 20 -0.07 8.47 5.68
CA HIS A 20 -0.28 9.52 6.67
C HIS A 20 -1.79 9.76 6.85
N TRP A 21 -2.35 9.37 8.00
CA TRP A 21 -3.80 9.45 8.26
C TRP A 21 -4.35 10.88 8.15
N PHE A 22 -3.58 11.88 8.60
CA PHE A 22 -4.02 13.28 8.60
C PHE A 22 -4.06 13.93 7.21
N SER A 23 -3.13 13.59 6.32
CA SER A 23 -3.03 14.22 4.99
C SER A 23 -3.55 13.33 3.86
N GLY A 24 -3.81 12.05 4.14
CA GLY A 24 -4.15 11.04 3.14
C GLY A 24 -2.98 10.66 2.22
N ARG A 25 -1.79 11.24 2.43
CA ARG A 25 -0.61 10.94 1.62
C ARG A 25 -0.25 9.47 1.78
N THR A 26 -0.11 8.79 0.64
CA THR A 26 0.28 7.38 0.61
C THR A 26 1.50 7.25 -0.27
N THR A 27 2.55 6.65 0.28
CA THR A 27 3.83 6.42 -0.39
C THR A 27 4.23 4.96 -0.20
N ILE A 28 4.87 4.42 -1.22
CA ILE A 28 5.52 3.11 -1.16
C ILE A 28 6.97 3.28 -1.57
N ASN A 29 7.87 2.65 -0.83
CA ASN A 29 9.29 2.58 -1.09
C ASN A 29 9.62 1.14 -1.45
N ILE A 30 10.16 0.90 -2.64
CA ILE A 30 10.58 -0.42 -3.09
C ILE A 30 12.07 -0.34 -3.39
N ASN A 31 12.90 -1.01 -2.59
CA ASN A 31 14.36 -1.03 -2.74
C ASN A 31 15.01 0.37 -2.78
N GLY A 32 14.42 1.35 -2.11
CA GLY A 32 14.89 2.74 -2.09
C GLY A 32 14.18 3.67 -3.09
N ASP A 33 13.38 3.13 -4.03
CA ASP A 33 12.60 3.93 -4.95
C ASP A 33 11.23 4.28 -4.35
N VAL A 34 11.02 5.57 -4.08
CA VAL A 34 9.83 6.08 -3.40
C VAL A 34 8.80 6.58 -4.41
N THR A 35 7.71 5.84 -4.54
CA THR A 35 6.56 6.21 -5.36
C THR A 35 5.44 6.80 -4.50
N THR A 36 4.92 7.97 -4.89
CA THR A 36 3.74 8.57 -4.23
C THR A 36 2.46 8.11 -4.92
N LEU A 37 1.63 7.34 -4.20
CA LEU A 37 0.38 6.75 -4.70
C LEU A 37 -0.82 7.69 -4.54
N LYS A 38 -0.86 8.41 -3.41
CA LYS A 38 -1.88 9.43 -3.13
C LYS A 38 -1.21 10.71 -2.72
N ASP A 39 -1.56 11.77 -3.43
CA ASP A 39 -1.06 13.11 -3.19
C ASP A 39 -2.11 13.92 -2.40
N PRO A 40 -1.77 14.54 -1.26
CA PRO A 40 -2.70 15.36 -0.49
C PRO A 40 -3.31 16.53 -1.28
N PHE A 41 -2.66 17.01 -2.34
CA PHE A 41 -3.15 18.12 -3.16
C PHE A 41 -4.14 17.68 -4.24
N LYS A 42 -4.33 16.37 -4.45
CA LYS A 42 -5.33 15.85 -5.40
C LYS A 42 -6.68 15.67 -4.70
N LEU A 43 -7.73 16.22 -5.30
CA LEU A 43 -9.11 16.10 -4.79
C LEU A 43 -9.56 14.64 -4.65
N SER A 44 -9.07 13.74 -5.50
CA SER A 44 -9.35 12.30 -5.45
C SER A 44 -8.77 11.58 -4.23
N THR A 45 -7.87 12.22 -3.49
CA THR A 45 -7.36 11.69 -2.21
C THR A 45 -8.41 11.83 -1.11
N HIS A 46 -9.20 12.93 -1.15
CA HIS A 46 -10.21 13.27 -0.15
C HIS A 46 -11.61 12.77 -0.52
N PHE A 47 -11.98 12.92 -1.79
CA PHE A 47 -13.27 12.53 -2.34
C PHE A 47 -13.06 11.38 -3.31
N ASP A 48 -13.23 10.17 -2.79
CA ASP A 48 -13.05 8.94 -3.54
C ASP A 48 -14.27 8.04 -3.33
N LEU A 49 -14.92 7.66 -4.42
CA LEU A 49 -16.08 6.77 -4.39
C LEU A 49 -15.65 5.30 -4.46
N GLU A 50 -14.38 5.03 -4.75
CA GLU A 50 -13.82 3.69 -4.74
C GLU A 50 -13.54 3.25 -3.29
N PHE A 51 -14.29 2.25 -2.83
CA PHE A 51 -14.06 1.63 -1.53
C PHE A 51 -12.82 0.73 -1.55
N THR A 52 -12.43 0.20 -2.70
CA THR A 52 -11.22 -0.62 -2.83
C THR A 52 -10.28 0.02 -3.84
N LYS A 53 -9.05 0.32 -3.41
CA LYS A 53 -7.95 0.68 -4.30
C LYS A 53 -6.95 -0.44 -4.36
N ARG A 54 -6.46 -0.71 -5.56
CA ARG A 54 -5.46 -1.73 -5.83
C ARG A 54 -4.29 -1.10 -6.56
N TRP A 55 -3.08 -1.30 -6.03
CA TRP A 55 -1.84 -0.88 -6.65
C TRP A 55 -1.00 -2.10 -6.97
N GLU A 56 -0.55 -2.21 -8.21
CA GLU A 56 0.29 -3.31 -8.68
C GLU A 56 1.68 -2.77 -9.02
N PHE A 57 2.71 -3.46 -8.54
CA PHE A 57 4.10 -3.15 -8.78
C PHE A 57 4.80 -4.41 -9.27
N ALA A 58 5.55 -4.29 -10.37
CA ALA A 58 6.48 -5.31 -10.81
C ALA A 58 7.85 -4.98 -10.22
N ILE A 59 8.36 -5.87 -9.36
CA ILE A 59 9.72 -5.80 -8.85
C ILE A 59 10.57 -6.60 -9.82
N GLU A 60 11.57 -5.99 -10.46
CA GLU A 60 12.42 -6.68 -11.44
C GLU A 60 13.71 -7.22 -10.81
N THR A 61 14.24 -6.55 -9.79
CA THR A 61 15.52 -6.87 -9.15
C THR A 61 15.45 -6.67 -7.64
N PRO A 62 16.21 -7.43 -6.84
CA PRO A 62 17.07 -8.56 -7.24
C PRO A 62 16.38 -9.88 -7.61
N GLU A 63 15.18 -10.15 -7.09
CA GLU A 63 14.34 -11.29 -7.48
C GLU A 63 13.04 -10.76 -8.08
N PRO A 64 12.64 -11.21 -9.28
CA PRO A 64 11.44 -10.72 -9.92
C PRO A 64 10.20 -11.21 -9.17
N ALA A 65 9.34 -10.28 -8.76
CA ALA A 65 8.12 -10.58 -8.01
C ALA A 65 7.01 -9.57 -8.34
N LYS A 66 5.77 -10.03 -8.31
CA LYS A 66 4.59 -9.17 -8.44
C LYS A 66 4.08 -8.78 -7.07
N LEU A 67 4.17 -7.50 -6.71
CA LEU A 67 3.60 -6.95 -5.49
C LEU A 67 2.25 -6.31 -5.78
N VAL A 68 1.22 -6.68 -5.03
CA VAL A 68 -0.09 -6.04 -5.07
C VAL A 68 -0.45 -5.54 -3.68
N VAL A 69 -0.80 -4.26 -3.57
CA VAL A 69 -1.31 -3.67 -2.35
C VAL A 69 -2.76 -3.27 -2.58
N GLU A 70 -3.67 -3.90 -1.85
CA GLU A 70 -5.08 -3.52 -1.79
C GLU A 70 -5.35 -2.72 -0.52
N GLU A 71 -5.97 -1.55 -0.68
CA GLU A 71 -6.56 -0.76 0.39
C GLU A 71 -8.08 -0.85 0.31
N ILE A 72 -8.70 -1.38 1.35
CA ILE A 72 -10.15 -1.49 1.51
C ILE A 72 -10.59 -0.46 2.55
N ARG A 73 -11.39 0.49 2.08
CA ARG A 73 -12.01 1.55 2.88
C ARG A 73 -13.35 1.06 3.41
N PRO A 74 -13.69 1.37 4.67
CA PRO A 74 -14.99 1.04 5.22
C PRO A 74 -16.12 1.85 4.55
N VAL A 75 -17.25 1.17 4.30
CA VAL A 75 -18.40 1.71 3.55
C VAL A 75 -19.30 2.60 4.42
N PHE A 76 -19.22 2.48 5.74
CA PHE A 76 -20.17 3.09 6.68
C PHE A 76 -19.48 4.10 7.61
N PHE A 77 -19.96 5.34 7.65
CA PHE A 77 -19.51 6.45 8.51
C PHE A 77 -18.03 6.87 8.39
N GLY A 78 -17.77 7.68 7.36
CA GLY A 78 -17.03 8.95 7.47
C GLY A 78 -15.70 8.94 8.21
N GLY A 79 -14.62 8.54 7.52
CA GLY A 79 -13.26 9.05 7.74
C GLY A 79 -12.52 8.63 9.01
N CYS A 80 -13.20 8.07 10.03
CA CYS A 80 -12.62 7.70 11.33
C CYS A 80 -12.64 6.19 11.59
N GLN A 81 -12.69 5.38 10.55
CA GLN A 81 -12.56 3.93 10.68
C GLN A 81 -11.23 3.46 10.11
N PRO A 82 -10.65 2.39 10.67
CA PRO A 82 -9.41 1.85 10.16
C PRO A 82 -9.63 1.27 8.76
N HIS A 83 -8.64 1.45 7.90
CA HIS A 83 -8.61 0.86 6.57
C HIS A 83 -7.94 -0.51 6.66
N GLN A 84 -8.37 -1.44 5.84
CA GLN A 84 -7.72 -2.73 5.69
C GLN A 84 -6.75 -2.70 4.52
N TYR A 85 -5.55 -3.24 4.73
CA TYR A 85 -4.45 -3.31 3.78
C TYR A 85 -4.08 -4.77 3.61
N ASN A 86 -4.30 -5.28 2.39
CA ASN A 86 -3.90 -6.63 2.00
C ASN A 86 -2.72 -6.52 1.04
N VAL A 87 -1.63 -7.20 1.34
CA VAL A 87 -0.44 -7.23 0.50
C VAL A 87 -0.29 -8.64 -0.05
N TYR A 88 -0.23 -8.73 -1.37
CA TYR A 88 -0.03 -9.98 -2.08
C TYR A 88 1.31 -9.94 -2.80
N VAL A 89 1.99 -11.07 -2.81
CA VAL A 89 3.22 -11.30 -3.55
C VAL A 89 3.01 -12.54 -4.40
N ASP A 90 3.15 -12.40 -5.71
CA ASP A 90 2.86 -13.47 -6.68
C ASP A 90 1.49 -14.12 -6.42
N ASP A 91 0.48 -13.26 -6.26
CA ASP A 91 -0.92 -13.58 -5.95
C ASP A 91 -1.16 -14.30 -4.59
N SER A 92 -0.12 -14.46 -3.77
CA SER A 92 -0.22 -15.01 -2.41
C SER A 92 -0.33 -13.90 -1.37
N LEU A 93 -1.34 -13.95 -0.51
CA LEU A 93 -1.49 -13.00 0.60
C LEU A 93 -0.36 -13.20 1.62
N VAL A 94 0.52 -12.20 1.75
CA VAL A 94 1.68 -12.25 2.66
C VAL A 94 1.50 -11.40 3.90
N LEU A 95 0.66 -10.36 3.82
CA LEU A 95 0.41 -9.45 4.93
C LEU A 95 -1.04 -8.96 4.90
N GLU A 96 -1.70 -9.03 6.05
CA GLU A 96 -2.94 -8.34 6.31
C GLU A 96 -2.73 -7.37 7.47
N LYS A 97 -3.11 -6.11 7.29
CA LYS A 97 -3.06 -5.09 8.33
C LYS A 97 -4.29 -4.22 8.32
N CYS A 98 -4.77 -3.86 9.50
CA CYS A 98 -5.88 -2.93 9.68
C CYS A 98 -5.41 -1.74 10.53
N GLY A 99 -5.67 -0.52 10.07
CA GLY A 99 -5.21 0.68 10.78
C GLY A 99 -5.58 2.00 10.13
N TYR A 100 -5.25 3.09 10.83
CA TYR A 100 -5.46 4.48 10.42
C TYR A 100 -4.28 5.02 9.64
#